data_AF-A0A954P2K0-F1
#
_entry.id   AF-A0A954P2K0-F1
#
_cell.length_a   1.000
_cell.length_b   1.000
_cell.length_c   1.000
_cell.angle_alpha   90.00
_cell.angle_beta   90.00
_cell.angle_gamma   90.00
#
_symmetry.space_group_name_H-M   'P 1'
#
loop_
_entity.id
_entity.type
_entity.pdbx_description
1 polymer ?
#
loop_
_entity_poly.entity_id
_entity_poly.type
_entity_poly.pdbx_seq_one_letter_code
_entity_poly.pdbx_strand_id
1 'polypeptide(L)'
;MRLAKIRLADGELRLASLEDGQIRLLDLTQVEDCHNLSDILNSPDPAGLARFLIAPDVDPVEQDLVTFLAPIDRQEVWAAGVTYRRSQVARMEESESGASHYDRVYTADRPEIFFKATVSRVSGPGEPVRVRSDSHWSVPEPELALIISPDGRLVGYTVGNDMSARDIEGENPLYLP
;
A
#
# COMPACT_ATOMS: atom_id res chain seq x y z
N MET A 1 6.35 1.83 16.06
CA MET A 1 5.39 0.71 16.03
C MET A 1 5.08 0.35 14.59
N ARG A 2 4.92 -0.92 14.26
CA ARG A 2 4.57 -1.41 12.93
C ARG A 2 3.36 -2.33 13.06
N LEU A 3 2.33 -2.11 12.26
CA LEU A 3 1.13 -2.95 12.26
C LEU A 3 1.12 -3.85 11.04
N ALA A 4 0.58 -5.05 11.20
CA ALA A 4 0.43 -6.00 10.11
C ALA A 4 -0.93 -6.69 10.15
N LYS A 5 -1.44 -7.01 8.97
CA LYS A 5 -2.42 -8.08 8.78
C LYS A 5 -1.63 -9.36 8.53
N ILE A 6 -1.95 -10.40 9.29
CA ILE A 6 -1.28 -11.69 9.17
C ILE A 6 -2.31 -12.80 9.03
N ARG A 7 -1.88 -13.91 8.44
CA ARG A 7 -2.58 -15.19 8.47
C ARG A 7 -1.74 -16.17 9.27
N LEU A 8 -2.35 -16.78 10.29
CA LEU A 8 -1.73 -17.83 11.10
C LEU A 8 -1.72 -19.18 10.34
N ALA A 9 -0.97 -20.15 10.85
CA ALA A 9 -0.84 -21.48 10.23
C ALA A 9 -2.17 -22.25 10.12
N ASP A 10 -3.14 -21.97 10.99
CA ASP A 10 -4.50 -22.53 10.95
C ASP A 10 -5.42 -21.80 9.96
N GLY A 11 -4.93 -20.74 9.31
CA GLY A 11 -5.66 -19.93 8.35
C GLY A 11 -6.38 -18.71 8.96
N GLU A 12 -6.36 -18.53 10.28
CA GLU A 12 -6.99 -17.41 10.97
C GLU A 12 -6.35 -16.08 10.55
N LEU A 13 -7.18 -15.06 10.29
CA LEU A 13 -6.72 -13.70 10.00
C LEU A 13 -6.65 -12.88 11.28
N ARG A 14 -5.49 -12.28 11.53
CA ARG A 14 -5.23 -11.49 12.74
C ARG A 14 -4.56 -10.17 12.42
N LEU A 15 -4.74 -9.20 13.31
CA LEU A 15 -3.91 -8.01 13.36
C LEU A 15 -2.78 -8.23 14.37
N ALA A 16 -1.62 -7.66 14.08
CA ALA A 16 -0.47 -7.77 14.95
C ALA A 16 0.36 -6.48 14.98
N SER A 17 1.05 -6.27 16.09
CA SER A 17 2.15 -5.31 16.21
C SER A 17 3.49 -6.04 16.06
N LEU A 18 4.43 -5.41 15.33
CA LEU A 18 5.79 -5.90 15.12
C LEU A 18 6.78 -5.02 15.88
N GLU A 19 7.26 -5.53 17.01
CA GLU A 19 8.20 -4.86 17.91
C GLU A 19 9.40 -5.78 18.17
N ASP A 20 10.61 -5.24 17.99
CA ASP A 20 11.88 -5.95 18.23
C ASP A 20 12.00 -7.35 17.58
N GLY A 21 11.40 -7.50 16.39
CA GLY A 21 11.42 -8.74 15.62
C GLY A 21 10.36 -9.75 16.04
N GLN A 22 9.55 -9.44 17.06
CA GLN A 22 8.48 -10.31 17.54
C GLN A 22 7.11 -9.85 17.02
N ILE A 23 6.22 -10.81 16.79
CA ILE A 23 4.82 -10.55 16.39
C ILE A 23 3.92 -10.68 17.61
N ARG A 24 3.31 -9.58 18.04
CA ARG A 24 2.33 -9.55 19.12
C ARG A 24 0.93 -9.46 18.52
N LEU A 25 0.08 -10.43 18.81
CA LEU A 25 -1.30 -10.41 18.32
C LEU A 25 -2.09 -9.29 19.00
N LEU A 26 -2.95 -8.63 18.23
CA LEU A 26 -3.92 -7.69 18.76
C LEU A 26 -5.23 -8.42 19.06
N ASP A 27 -5.79 -8.15 20.24
CA ASP A 27 -7.12 -8.55 20.65
C ASP A 27 -8.05 -7.35 20.53
N LEU A 28 -8.83 -7.34 19.44
CA LEU A 28 -9.76 -6.26 19.12
C LEU A 28 -11.00 -6.26 20.01
N THR A 29 -11.29 -7.37 20.71
CA THR A 29 -12.46 -7.48 21.60
C THR A 29 -12.34 -6.62 22.86
N GLN A 30 -11.13 -6.12 23.15
CA GLN A 30 -10.87 -5.18 24.24
C GLN A 30 -11.56 -3.81 24.03
N VAL A 31 -12.04 -3.51 22.81
CA VAL A 31 -12.71 -2.25 22.48
C VAL A 31 -13.95 -2.54 21.62
N GLU A 32 -15.13 -2.11 22.08
CA GLU A 32 -16.43 -2.43 21.47
C GLU A 32 -16.52 -2.08 19.97
N ASP A 33 -15.94 -0.93 19.57
CA ASP A 33 -16.00 -0.43 18.19
C ASP A 33 -14.73 -0.68 17.35
N CYS A 34 -13.88 -1.64 17.74
CA CYS A 34 -12.65 -1.96 17.00
C CYS A 34 -12.75 -3.35 16.34
N HIS A 35 -12.76 -3.40 15.01
CA HIS A 35 -13.04 -4.63 14.26
C HIS A 35 -11.96 -4.95 13.22
N ASN A 36 -11.25 -3.94 12.73
CA ASN A 36 -10.27 -4.08 11.66
C ASN A 36 -9.15 -3.04 11.78
N LEU A 37 -8.20 -3.10 10.85
CA LEU A 37 -7.03 -2.21 10.87
C LEU A 37 -7.44 -0.75 10.68
N SER A 38 -8.45 -0.49 9.86
CA SER A 38 -8.97 0.85 9.60
C SER A 38 -9.50 1.53 10.86
N ASP A 39 -10.14 0.78 11.76
CA ASP A 39 -10.66 1.34 13.02
C ASP A 39 -9.50 1.81 13.92
N ILE A 40 -8.43 1.02 13.98
CA ILE A 40 -7.21 1.38 14.70
C ILE A 40 -6.59 2.65 14.11
N LEU A 41 -6.38 2.65 12.79
CA LEU A 41 -5.73 3.74 12.06
C LEU A 41 -6.55 5.04 12.06
N ASN A 42 -7.87 4.95 12.10
CA ASN A 42 -8.75 6.11 12.17
C ASN A 42 -8.89 6.68 13.58
N SER A 43 -8.48 5.96 14.63
CA SER A 43 -8.60 6.46 16.00
C SER A 43 -7.79 7.76 16.23
N PRO A 44 -8.11 8.54 17.28
CA PRO A 44 -7.37 9.76 17.61
C PRO A 44 -5.89 9.52 17.96
N ASP A 45 -5.57 8.34 18.54
CA ASP A 45 -4.21 7.88 18.81
C ASP A 45 -4.04 6.42 18.34
N PRO A 46 -3.76 6.19 17.04
CA PRO A 46 -3.59 4.84 16.49
C PRO A 46 -2.49 4.04 17.17
N ALA A 47 -1.43 4.73 17.59
CA ALA A 47 -0.30 4.08 18.24
C ALA A 47 -0.62 3.67 19.67
N GLY A 48 -1.31 4.52 20.42
CA GLY A 48 -1.81 4.20 21.77
C GLY A 48 -2.83 3.08 21.74
N LEU A 49 -3.81 3.15 20.84
CA LEU A 49 -4.83 2.12 20.70
C LEU A 49 -4.20 0.77 20.34
N ALA A 50 -3.32 0.69 19.35
CA ALA A 50 -2.70 -0.59 19.00
C ALA A 50 -1.82 -1.18 20.12
N ARG A 51 -1.15 -0.35 20.93
CA ARG A 51 -0.44 -0.83 22.14
C ARG A 51 -1.40 -1.39 23.18
N PHE A 52 -2.53 -0.71 23.40
CA PHE A 52 -3.56 -1.20 24.32
C PHE A 52 -4.16 -2.52 23.85
N LEU A 53 -4.34 -2.68 22.53
CA LEU A 53 -4.90 -3.90 21.94
C LEU A 53 -3.94 -5.09 21.95
N ILE A 54 -2.67 -4.96 22.37
CA ILE A 54 -1.77 -6.11 22.49
C ILE A 54 -2.40 -7.12 23.46
N ALA A 55 -2.59 -8.37 23.00
CA ALA A 55 -3.19 -9.42 23.80
C ALA A 55 -2.27 -9.74 25.00
N PRO A 56 -2.74 -9.55 26.26
CA PRO A 56 -1.88 -9.62 27.43
C PRO A 56 -1.40 -11.04 27.76
N ASP A 57 -2.21 -12.06 27.45
CA ASP A 57 -1.98 -13.46 27.81
C ASP A 57 -1.69 -14.34 26.59
N VAL A 58 -1.17 -13.75 25.51
CA VAL A 58 -0.82 -14.46 24.28
C VAL A 58 0.67 -14.30 24.01
N ASP A 59 1.37 -15.42 23.95
CA ASP A 59 2.79 -15.42 23.62
C ASP A 59 3.04 -14.87 22.21
N PRO A 60 4.22 -14.29 21.97
CA PRO A 60 4.58 -13.79 20.67
C PRO A 60 4.63 -14.91 19.63
N VAL A 61 4.22 -14.61 18.41
CA VAL A 61 4.30 -15.56 17.30
C VAL A 61 5.61 -15.35 16.55
N GLU A 62 6.26 -16.46 16.19
CA GLU A 62 7.45 -16.45 15.35
C GLU A 62 7.11 -16.04 13.91
N GLN A 63 7.99 -15.31 13.24
CA GLN A 63 7.71 -14.73 11.92
C GLN A 63 7.53 -15.78 10.82
N ASP A 64 8.22 -16.92 10.94
CA ASP A 64 8.16 -18.04 9.98
C ASP A 64 6.85 -18.85 10.09
N LEU A 65 6.07 -18.64 11.14
CA LEU A 65 4.77 -19.29 11.37
C LEU A 65 3.59 -18.48 10.83
N VAL A 66 3.83 -17.32 10.21
CA VAL A 66 2.77 -16.44 9.70
C VAL A 66 3.00 -16.06 8.26
N THR A 67 1.90 -15.78 7.55
CA THR A 67 1.94 -15.12 6.24
C THR A 67 1.53 -13.66 6.40
N PHE A 68 2.37 -12.73 5.96
CA PHE A 68 2.02 -11.31 5.92
C PHE A 68 1.06 -11.03 4.76
N LEU A 69 0.03 -10.24 5.03
CA LEU A 69 -0.96 -9.81 4.05
C LEU A 69 -0.80 -8.32 3.75
N ALA A 70 -1.36 -7.86 2.62
CA ALA A 70 -1.44 -6.44 2.33
C ALA A 70 -2.13 -5.70 3.51
N PRO A 71 -1.57 -4.61 4.04
CA PRO A 71 -2.09 -3.91 5.21
C PRO A 71 -3.25 -2.97 4.83
N ILE A 72 -4.27 -3.53 4.18
CA ILE A 72 -5.44 -2.82 3.65
C ILE A 72 -6.71 -3.64 3.95
N ASP A 73 -7.81 -2.96 4.25
CA ASP A 73 -9.12 -3.58 4.51
C ASP A 73 -10.04 -3.42 3.29
N ARG A 74 -10.50 -2.18 3.06
CA ARG A 74 -11.48 -1.84 2.02
C ARG A 74 -11.15 -0.54 1.30
N GLN A 75 -9.98 0.02 1.56
CA GLN A 75 -9.55 1.30 1.01
C GLN A 75 -9.36 1.21 -0.51
N GLU A 76 -9.53 2.36 -1.15
CA GLU A 76 -9.04 2.59 -2.50
C GLU A 76 -7.53 2.85 -2.45
N VAL A 77 -6.83 2.42 -3.49
CA VAL A 77 -5.42 2.77 -3.71
C VAL A 77 -5.36 3.78 -4.83
N TRP A 78 -4.75 4.93 -4.55
CA TRP A 78 -4.48 5.99 -5.51
C TRP A 78 -2.98 6.18 -5.63
N ALA A 79 -2.53 6.60 -6.81
CA ALA A 79 -1.12 6.85 -7.10
C ALA A 79 -0.92 8.28 -7.61
N ALA A 80 0.30 8.79 -7.41
CA ALA A 80 0.71 10.13 -7.80
C ALA A 80 1.99 10.04 -8.64
N GLY A 81 1.87 10.26 -9.94
CA GLY A 81 2.98 10.16 -10.87
C GLY A 81 3.82 11.43 -10.95
N VAL A 82 4.99 11.30 -11.57
CA VAL A 82 5.95 12.39 -11.84
C VAL A 82 6.36 13.20 -10.60
N THR A 83 6.41 12.57 -9.43
CA THR A 83 6.71 13.26 -8.14
C THR A 83 8.20 13.50 -7.89
N TYR A 84 9.09 12.83 -8.63
CA TYR A 84 10.54 12.98 -8.52
C TYR A 84 11.15 13.44 -9.84
N ARG A 85 12.18 14.29 -9.78
CA ARG A 85 12.92 14.75 -10.97
C ARG A 85 13.47 13.62 -11.83
N ARG A 86 13.90 12.51 -11.24
CA ARG A 86 14.38 11.32 -11.99
C ARG A 86 13.24 10.60 -12.70
N SER A 87 12.04 10.57 -12.11
CA SER A 87 10.84 10.00 -12.71
C SER A 87 10.38 10.82 -13.92
N GLN A 88 10.46 12.15 -13.85
CA GLN A 88 10.21 13.05 -14.99
C GLN A 88 11.13 12.74 -16.18
N VAL A 89 12.44 12.62 -15.95
CA VAL A 89 13.42 12.36 -17.03
C VAL A 89 13.18 11.00 -17.68
N ALA A 90 12.99 9.94 -16.88
CA ALA A 90 12.71 8.61 -17.42
C ALA A 90 11.42 8.59 -18.27
N ARG A 91 10.34 9.24 -17.80
CA ARG A 91 9.07 9.32 -18.55
C ARG A 91 9.19 10.09 -19.88
N MET A 92 10.13 11.03 -19.99
CA MET A 92 10.42 11.70 -21.26
C MET A 92 11.19 10.80 -22.24
N GLU A 93 12.10 9.96 -21.74
CA GLU A 93 12.92 9.06 -22.58
C GLU A 93 12.12 7.85 -23.07
N GLU A 94 11.18 7.36 -22.26
CA GLU A 94 10.40 6.14 -22.53
C GLU A 94 9.15 6.38 -23.39
N SER A 95 8.77 7.63 -23.65
CA SER A 95 7.55 7.97 -24.40
C SER A 95 7.84 8.35 -25.84
N GLU A 96 7.23 7.65 -26.80
CA GLU A 96 7.41 7.91 -28.24
C GLU A 96 6.73 9.22 -28.69
N SER A 97 5.69 9.67 -27.99
CA SER A 97 4.89 10.85 -28.37
C SER A 97 4.46 11.76 -27.20
N GLY A 98 4.63 11.33 -25.95
CA GLY A 98 4.07 11.95 -24.75
C GLY A 98 5.05 12.73 -23.87
N ALA A 99 6.33 12.87 -24.26
CA ALA A 99 7.36 13.55 -23.46
C ALA A 99 6.94 14.97 -23.00
N SER A 100 6.15 15.69 -23.81
CA SER A 100 5.67 17.03 -23.45
C SER A 100 4.59 17.05 -22.35
N HIS A 101 3.87 15.94 -22.12
CA HIS A 101 2.81 15.88 -21.12
C HIS A 101 3.38 15.72 -19.70
N TYR A 102 4.35 14.82 -19.53
CA TYR A 102 4.99 14.59 -18.23
C TYR A 102 5.78 15.79 -17.74
N ASP A 103 6.44 16.54 -18.64
CA ASP A 103 7.13 17.80 -18.29
C ASP A 103 6.15 18.89 -17.81
N ARG A 104 4.99 18.98 -18.47
CA ARG A 104 3.93 19.91 -18.08
C ARG A 104 3.34 19.57 -16.72
N VAL A 105 3.11 18.29 -16.43
CA VAL A 105 2.62 17.85 -15.12
C VAL A 105 3.63 18.19 -14.02
N TYR A 106 4.92 17.97 -14.27
CA TYR A 106 5.97 18.21 -13.27
C TYR A 106 6.02 19.66 -12.77
N THR A 107 5.69 20.62 -13.62
CA THR A 107 5.74 22.06 -13.31
C THR A 107 4.37 22.68 -13.01
N ALA A 108 3.29 21.92 -13.15
CA ALA A 108 1.93 22.41 -12.94
C ALA A 108 1.56 22.43 -11.46
N ASP A 109 0.70 23.40 -11.08
CA ASP A 109 0.10 23.44 -9.74
C ASP A 109 -0.80 22.24 -9.45
N ARG A 110 -1.36 21.61 -10.49
CA ARG A 110 -2.20 20.41 -10.38
C ARG A 110 -1.34 19.16 -10.59
N PRO A 111 -1.16 18.30 -9.57
CA PRO A 111 -0.41 17.06 -9.72
C PRO A 111 -1.21 16.02 -10.52
N GLU A 112 -0.50 15.02 -11.05
CA GLU A 112 -1.11 13.79 -11.54
C GLU A 112 -1.56 12.92 -10.36
N ILE A 113 -2.82 12.50 -10.40
CA ILE A 113 -3.44 11.61 -9.42
C ILE A 113 -4.35 10.66 -10.21
N PHE A 114 -4.17 9.36 -10.02
CA PHE A 114 -4.98 8.33 -10.70
C PHE A 114 -5.37 7.20 -9.75
N PHE A 115 -6.49 6.56 -10.05
CA PHE A 115 -6.99 5.43 -9.28
C PHE A 115 -6.20 4.17 -9.67
N LYS A 116 -5.51 3.57 -8.71
CA LYS A 116 -4.66 2.41 -9.00
C LYS A 116 -5.40 1.08 -8.85
N ALA A 117 -6.08 0.89 -7.72
CA ALA A 117 -6.63 -0.42 -7.40
C ALA A 117 -7.72 -0.39 -6.32
N THR A 118 -8.64 -1.35 -6.43
CA THR A 118 -9.44 -1.84 -5.31
C THR A 118 -8.65 -2.88 -4.52
N VAL A 119 -9.01 -3.13 -3.26
CA VAL A 119 -8.34 -4.13 -2.40
C VAL A 119 -8.16 -5.51 -3.05
N SER A 120 -9.13 -5.99 -3.82
CA SER A 120 -9.07 -7.29 -4.51
C SER A 120 -7.97 -7.42 -5.57
N ARG A 121 -7.33 -6.31 -5.95
CA ARG A 121 -6.23 -6.25 -6.93
C ARG A 121 -4.87 -5.94 -6.29
N VAL A 122 -4.82 -5.80 -4.97
CA VAL A 122 -3.58 -5.56 -4.22
C VAL A 122 -2.96 -6.89 -3.84
N SER A 123 -1.65 -7.05 -4.09
CA SER A 123 -0.87 -8.20 -3.66
C SER A 123 -0.16 -7.90 -2.34
N GLY A 124 -0.17 -8.87 -1.42
CA GLY A 124 0.57 -8.79 -0.17
C GLY A 124 2.08 -9.07 -0.33
N PRO A 125 2.87 -8.86 0.74
CA PRO A 125 4.28 -9.22 0.74
C PRO A 125 4.50 -10.70 0.41
N GLY A 126 5.33 -10.99 -0.59
CA GLY A 126 5.62 -12.36 -1.04
C GLY A 126 4.56 -12.99 -1.93
N GLU A 127 3.41 -12.32 -2.14
CA GLU A 127 2.41 -12.77 -3.10
C GLU A 127 2.81 -12.41 -4.54
N PRO A 128 2.37 -13.20 -5.55
CA PRO A 128 2.69 -12.94 -6.94
C PRO A 128 2.00 -11.67 -7.44
N VAL A 129 2.80 -10.78 -8.04
CA VAL A 129 2.27 -9.71 -8.90
C VAL A 129 1.88 -10.28 -10.26
N ARG A 130 0.96 -9.61 -10.95
CA ARG A 130 0.48 -10.04 -12.27
C ARG A 130 0.97 -9.09 -13.34
N VAL A 131 1.40 -9.67 -14.46
CA VAL A 131 1.69 -8.97 -15.71
C VAL A 131 0.54 -9.24 -16.66
N ARG A 132 0.08 -8.21 -17.38
CA ARG A 132 -0.98 -8.37 -18.36
C ARG A 132 -0.49 -9.25 -19.51
N SER A 133 -1.36 -10.08 -20.07
CA SER A 133 -1.00 -10.97 -21.19
C SER A 133 -0.64 -10.22 -22.48
N ASP A 134 -1.07 -8.97 -22.60
CA ASP A 134 -0.83 -8.07 -23.74
C ASP A 134 0.27 -7.03 -23.48
N SER A 135 0.97 -7.10 -22.34
CA SER A 135 2.16 -6.27 -22.08
C SER A 135 3.43 -7.10 -22.30
N HIS A 136 4.29 -6.58 -23.15
CA HIS A 136 5.64 -7.05 -23.43
C HIS A 136 6.69 -6.35 -22.56
N TRP A 137 6.33 -5.20 -21.95
CA TRP A 137 7.22 -4.49 -21.03
C TRP A 137 6.45 -3.94 -19.82
N SER A 138 6.59 -4.64 -18.69
CA SER A 138 6.08 -4.22 -17.39
C SER A 138 7.23 -4.01 -16.40
N VAL A 139 7.12 -2.96 -15.58
CA VAL A 139 8.15 -2.62 -14.58
C VAL A 139 7.53 -2.49 -13.18
N PRO A 140 8.29 -2.83 -12.12
CA PRO A 140 7.94 -2.42 -10.77
C PRO A 140 8.32 -0.94 -10.55
N GLU A 141 7.43 -0.17 -9.97
CA GLU A 141 7.71 1.19 -9.49
C GLU A 141 7.69 1.18 -7.94
N PRO A 142 8.86 1.13 -7.27
CA PRO A 142 8.93 1.11 -5.81
C PRO A 142 8.63 2.49 -5.23
N GLU A 143 7.62 2.56 -4.37
CA GLU A 143 7.08 3.83 -3.86
C GLU A 143 6.88 3.84 -2.35
N LEU A 144 6.97 5.05 -1.77
CA LEU A 144 6.46 5.30 -0.43
C LEU A 144 4.96 5.54 -0.54
N ALA A 145 4.16 4.65 0.06
CA ALA A 145 2.71 4.80 0.12
C ALA A 145 2.30 5.49 1.43
N LEU A 146 1.40 6.46 1.31
CA LEU A 146 0.82 7.20 2.43
C LEU A 146 -0.52 6.58 2.81
N ILE A 147 -0.76 6.40 4.11
CA ILE A 147 -2.07 5.95 4.60
C ILE A 147 -2.80 7.16 5.16
N ILE A 148 -3.93 7.50 4.52
CA ILE A 148 -4.69 8.72 4.80
C ILE A 148 -6.05 8.32 5.36
N SER A 149 -6.43 8.91 6.49
CA SER A 149 -7.76 8.71 7.09
C SER A 149 -8.84 9.54 6.36
N PRO A 150 -10.14 9.24 6.55
CA PRO A 150 -11.22 9.96 5.86
C PRO A 150 -11.27 11.48 6.13
N ASP A 151 -10.72 11.95 7.25
CA ASP A 151 -10.58 13.37 7.60
C ASP A 151 -9.26 13.99 7.07
N GLY A 152 -8.51 13.27 6.24
CA GLY A 152 -7.31 13.76 5.56
C GLY A 152 -6.02 13.71 6.39
N ARG A 153 -6.03 13.11 7.59
CA ARG A 153 -4.81 12.96 8.37
C ARG A 153 -3.94 11.85 7.80
N LEU A 154 -2.63 12.07 7.88
CA LEU A 154 -1.64 11.05 7.60
C LEU A 154 -1.47 10.16 8.83
N VAL A 155 -1.94 8.92 8.75
CA VAL A 155 -2.02 7.98 9.88
C VAL A 155 -0.99 6.86 9.80
N GLY A 156 -0.25 6.77 8.69
CA GLY A 156 0.82 5.81 8.53
C GLY A 156 1.49 5.87 7.16
N TYR A 157 2.47 5.00 6.99
CA TYR A 157 3.23 4.83 5.77
C TYR A 157 3.45 3.34 5.54
N THR A 158 3.56 2.94 4.29
CA THR A 158 4.01 1.60 3.89
C THR A 158 4.85 1.68 2.62
N VAL A 159 5.45 0.56 2.24
CA VAL A 159 6.05 0.41 0.92
C VAL A 159 4.99 -0.06 -0.07
N GLY A 160 5.01 0.50 -1.28
CA GLY A 160 4.17 0.12 -2.40
C GLY A 160 5.01 -0.27 -3.61
N ASN A 161 4.44 -1.10 -4.47
CA ASN A 161 4.97 -1.37 -5.79
C ASN A 161 3.85 -1.10 -6.81
N ASP A 162 3.94 0.03 -7.48
CA ASP A 162 3.03 0.36 -8.58
C ASP A 162 3.49 -0.39 -9.84
N MET A 163 2.93 -1.59 -10.04
CA MET A 163 3.23 -2.38 -11.24
C MET A 163 2.60 -1.73 -12.48
N SER A 164 3.44 -1.37 -13.44
CA SER A 164 3.05 -0.60 -14.63
C SER A 164 3.39 -1.35 -15.91
N ALA A 165 2.43 -1.43 -16.84
CA ALA A 165 2.64 -1.90 -18.21
C ALA A 165 3.11 -0.71 -19.07
N ARG A 166 4.43 -0.49 -19.11
CA ARG A 166 5.06 0.72 -19.67
C ARG A 166 4.94 0.81 -21.17
N ASP A 167 4.90 -0.32 -21.86
CA ASP A 167 4.63 -0.35 -23.30
C ASP A 167 3.23 0.19 -23.63
N ILE A 168 2.20 -0.25 -22.89
CA ILE A 168 0.82 0.20 -23.08
C ILE A 168 0.68 1.69 -22.74
N GLU A 169 1.24 2.13 -21.61
CA GLU A 169 1.23 3.55 -21.21
C GLU A 169 2.02 4.42 -22.22
N GLY A 170 3.17 3.93 -22.66
CA GLY A 170 4.06 4.62 -23.60
C GLY A 170 3.48 4.77 -25.00
N GLU A 171 2.64 3.82 -25.44
CA GLU A 171 1.90 3.88 -26.71
C GLU A 171 0.90 5.05 -26.70
N ASN A 172 0.10 5.18 -25.64
CA ASN A 172 -0.87 6.27 -25.52
C ASN A 172 -1.19 6.57 -24.04
N PRO A 173 -1.06 7.83 -23.58
CA PRO A 173 -1.36 8.20 -22.20
C PRO A 173 -2.84 7.98 -21.81
N LEU A 174 -3.75 7.85 -22.77
CA LEU A 174 -5.15 7.52 -22.51
C LEU A 174 -5.38 6.04 -22.15
N TYR A 175 -4.36 5.19 -22.23
CA TYR A 175 -4.42 3.79 -21.81
C TYR A 175 -4.00 3.60 -20.35
N LEU A 176 -3.63 4.68 -19.65
CA LEU A 176 -3.40 4.67 -18.22
C LEU A 176 -4.73 4.30 -17.51
N PRO A 177 -4.72 3.30 -16.61
CA PRO A 177 -5.92 2.80 -15.94
C PRO A 177 -6.53 3.76 -14.92
#